data_AF-A0A3B3VY89-F1
#
_entry.id   AF-A0A3B3VY89-F1
#
_cell.length_a   1.000
_cell.length_b   1.000
_cell.length_c   1.000
_cell.angle_alpha   90.00
_cell.angle_beta   90.00
_cell.angle_gamma   90.00
#
_symmetry.space_group_name_H-M   'P 1'
#
loop_
_entity.id
_entity.type
_entity.pdbx_description
1 polymer ?
#
loop_
_entity_poly.entity_id
_entity_poly.type
_entity_poly.pdbx_seq_one_letter_code
_entity_poly.pdbx_strand_id
1 'polypeptide(L)'
;VELQSLIDAHFECRKKEEEELIALKERIEKRRAERAEQQRIRAEKDKERQARREVKMRKEEADAQRKADDDAKKKIALTNMGSGFSSHLQRIDAKRGKKQTEREKKKKVLAERIKPLSIDSLTDDQLREKAKELWDWLTNLEAIKYDHCEMLKRQRYEVKNVQTRVKLKNKNVFCYIHIFVIAMQVEILKHIQYFSLDLFYKRQ
;
A
#
# COMPACT_ATOMS: atom_id res chain seq x y z
N VAL A 1 -4.26 -86.45 -35.21
CA VAL A 1 -5.35 -85.99 -34.32
C VAL A 1 -4.79 -85.26 -33.10
N GLU A 2 -3.74 -85.76 -32.44
CA GLU A 2 -3.17 -85.11 -31.24
C GLU A 2 -2.54 -83.72 -31.46
N LEU A 3 -1.81 -83.50 -32.57
CA LEU A 3 -1.12 -82.23 -32.80
C LEU A 3 -2.08 -81.04 -32.96
N GLN A 4 -3.19 -81.23 -33.68
CA GLN A 4 -4.22 -80.20 -33.85
C GLN A 4 -4.88 -79.83 -32.52
N SER A 5 -5.15 -80.84 -31.67
CA SER A 5 -5.72 -80.65 -30.34
C SER A 5 -4.81 -79.83 -29.43
N LEU A 6 -3.49 -80.06 -29.49
CA LEU A 6 -2.49 -79.29 -28.74
C LEU A 6 -2.40 -77.83 -29.20
N ILE A 7 -2.50 -77.59 -30.51
CA ILE A 7 -2.49 -76.25 -31.09
C ILE A 7 -3.75 -75.48 -30.65
N ASP A 8 -4.92 -76.09 -30.76
CA ASP A 8 -6.20 -75.46 -30.38
C ASP A 8 -6.27 -75.21 -28.86
N ALA A 9 -5.77 -76.14 -28.04
CA ALA A 9 -5.66 -75.95 -26.60
C ALA A 9 -4.72 -74.80 -26.21
N HIS A 10 -3.60 -74.62 -26.91
CA HIS A 10 -2.67 -73.52 -26.67
C HIS A 10 -3.29 -72.15 -27.02
N PHE A 11 -4.01 -72.05 -28.15
CA PHE A 11 -4.69 -70.81 -28.54
C PHE A 11 -5.85 -70.46 -27.60
N GLU A 12 -6.66 -71.43 -27.20
CA GLU A 12 -7.74 -71.20 -26.24
C GLU A 12 -7.22 -70.82 -24.86
N CYS A 13 -6.10 -71.42 -24.41
CA CYS A 13 -5.45 -71.05 -23.15
C CYS A 13 -4.96 -69.59 -23.19
N ARG A 14 -4.23 -69.20 -24.24
CA ARG A 14 -3.74 -67.83 -24.41
C ARG A 14 -4.86 -66.80 -24.54
N LYS A 15 -5.94 -67.14 -25.27
CA LYS A 15 -7.07 -66.24 -25.44
C LYS A 15 -7.77 -65.96 -24.11
N LYS A 16 -7.95 -66.99 -23.28
CA LYS A 16 -8.50 -66.83 -21.92
C LYS A 16 -7.58 -66.01 -21.02
N GLU A 17 -6.27 -66.26 -21.05
CA GLU A 17 -5.30 -65.46 -20.29
C GLU A 17 -5.27 -63.98 -20.74
N GLU A 18 -5.38 -63.71 -22.03
CA GLU A 18 -5.42 -62.34 -22.56
C GLU A 18 -6.72 -61.62 -22.19
N GLU A 19 -7.88 -62.29 -22.28
CA GLU A 19 -9.16 -61.76 -21.84
C GLU A 19 -9.17 -61.45 -20.33
N GLU A 20 -8.61 -62.33 -19.50
CA GLU A 20 -8.46 -62.11 -18.05
C GLU A 20 -7.52 -60.94 -17.75
N LEU A 21 -6.41 -60.82 -18.48
CA LEU A 21 -5.46 -59.72 -18.32
C LEU A 21 -6.06 -58.36 -18.74
N ILE A 22 -6.85 -58.34 -19.81
CA ILE A 22 -7.56 -57.13 -20.26
C ILE A 22 -8.61 -56.73 -19.22
N ALA A 23 -9.44 -57.68 -18.77
CA ALA A 23 -10.45 -57.43 -17.74
C ALA A 23 -9.83 -56.91 -16.43
N LEU A 24 -8.64 -57.41 -16.05
CA LEU A 24 -7.92 -56.93 -14.88
C LEU A 24 -7.39 -55.49 -15.07
N LYS A 25 -6.81 -55.19 -16.24
CA LYS A 25 -6.33 -53.84 -16.59
C LYS A 25 -7.46 -52.82 -16.58
N GLU A 26 -8.60 -53.13 -17.18
CA GLU A 26 -9.78 -52.25 -17.16
C GLU A 26 -10.26 -51.99 -15.73
N ARG A 27 -10.25 -53.00 -14.86
CA ARG A 27 -10.65 -52.87 -13.46
C ARG A 27 -9.67 -52.00 -12.66
N ILE A 28 -8.37 -52.07 -12.96
CA ILE A 28 -7.34 -51.20 -12.36
C ILE A 28 -7.50 -49.77 -12.84
N GLU A 29 -7.72 -49.56 -14.14
CA GLU A 29 -7.85 -48.23 -14.73
C GLU A 29 -9.11 -47.53 -14.24
N LYS A 30 -10.24 -48.25 -14.14
CA LYS A 30 -11.46 -47.75 -13.49
C LYS A 30 -11.21 -47.27 -12.06
N ARG A 31 -10.49 -48.06 -11.24
CA ARG A 31 -10.13 -47.68 -9.87
C ARG A 31 -9.17 -46.50 -9.79
N ARG A 32 -8.34 -46.27 -10.81
CA ARG A 32 -7.45 -45.09 -10.90
C ARG A 32 -8.25 -43.85 -11.27
N ALA A 33 -9.14 -43.95 -12.26
CA ALA A 33 -10.04 -42.88 -12.66
C ALA A 33 -10.95 -42.45 -11.50
N GLU A 34 -11.56 -43.40 -10.76
CA GLU A 34 -12.38 -43.10 -9.59
C GLU A 34 -11.60 -42.36 -8.49
N ARG A 35 -10.32 -42.73 -8.24
CA ARG A 35 -9.46 -42.03 -7.28
C ARG A 35 -9.11 -40.61 -7.74
N ALA A 36 -8.78 -40.44 -9.02
CA ALA A 36 -8.49 -39.13 -9.60
C ALA A 36 -9.72 -38.20 -9.51
N GLU A 37 -10.90 -38.74 -9.78
CA GLU A 37 -12.15 -37.98 -9.69
C GLU A 37 -12.51 -37.61 -8.24
N GLN A 38 -12.35 -38.54 -7.29
CA GLN A 38 -12.50 -38.21 -5.87
C GLN A 38 -11.53 -37.12 -5.41
N GLN A 39 -10.30 -37.11 -5.92
CA GLN A 39 -9.31 -36.08 -5.61
C GLN A 39 -9.76 -34.71 -6.15
N ARG A 40 -10.28 -34.65 -7.38
CA ARG A 40 -10.85 -33.43 -7.97
C ARG A 40 -12.03 -32.89 -7.16
N ILE A 41 -12.99 -33.74 -6.82
CA ILE A 41 -14.17 -33.35 -6.04
C ILE A 41 -13.78 -32.81 -4.66
N ARG A 42 -12.79 -33.42 -3.99
CA ARG A 42 -12.28 -32.90 -2.71
C ARG A 42 -11.62 -31.53 -2.87
N ALA A 43 -10.77 -31.37 -3.89
CA ALA A 43 -10.10 -30.10 -4.17
C ALA A 43 -11.10 -28.97 -4.51
N GLU A 44 -12.16 -29.29 -5.25
CA GLU A 44 -13.21 -28.33 -5.61
C GLU A 44 -14.05 -27.92 -4.39
N LYS A 45 -14.46 -28.88 -3.56
CA LYS A 45 -15.16 -28.60 -2.30
C LYS A 45 -14.31 -27.78 -1.31
N ASP A 46 -13.01 -28.01 -1.26
CA ASP A 46 -12.10 -27.23 -0.41
C ASP A 46 -11.95 -25.79 -0.90
N LYS A 47 -11.84 -25.62 -2.22
CA LYS A 47 -11.79 -24.30 -2.85
C LYS A 47 -13.09 -23.53 -2.66
N GLU A 48 -14.24 -24.19 -2.75
CA GLU A 48 -15.56 -23.58 -2.49
C GLU A 48 -15.72 -23.17 -1.03
N ARG A 49 -15.30 -24.02 -0.07
CA ARG A 49 -15.32 -23.68 1.36
C ARG A 49 -14.42 -22.48 1.66
N GLN A 50 -13.26 -22.40 1.03
CA GLN A 50 -12.35 -21.27 1.16
C GLN A 50 -12.95 -19.98 0.57
N ALA A 51 -13.52 -20.06 -0.65
CA ALA A 51 -14.18 -18.93 -1.29
C ALA A 51 -15.37 -18.41 -0.47
N ARG A 52 -16.17 -19.29 0.14
CA ARG A 52 -17.30 -18.90 1.00
C ARG A 52 -16.86 -18.19 2.28
N ARG A 53 -15.72 -18.60 2.87
CA ARG A 53 -15.10 -17.91 4.01
C ARG A 53 -14.59 -16.52 3.62
N GLU A 54 -13.92 -16.39 2.48
CA GLU A 54 -13.41 -15.11 1.99
C GLU A 54 -14.53 -14.13 1.63
N VAL A 55 -15.62 -14.61 1.02
CA VAL A 55 -16.81 -13.80 0.74
C VAL A 55 -17.49 -13.35 2.03
N LYS A 56 -17.58 -14.23 3.05
CA LYS A 56 -18.14 -13.87 4.37
C LYS A 56 -17.28 -12.82 5.07
N MET A 57 -15.96 -12.99 5.06
CA MET A 57 -15.02 -12.02 5.63
C MET A 57 -15.10 -10.67 4.92
N ARG A 58 -15.18 -10.65 3.58
CA ARG A 58 -15.37 -9.40 2.82
C ARG A 58 -16.70 -8.73 3.09
N LYS A 59 -17.77 -9.50 3.31
CA LYS A 59 -19.09 -8.95 3.63
C LYS A 59 -19.13 -8.40 5.06
N GLU A 60 -18.54 -9.10 6.02
CA GLU A 60 -18.41 -8.64 7.41
C GLU A 60 -17.51 -7.41 7.52
N GLU A 61 -16.42 -7.33 6.76
CA GLU A 61 -15.56 -6.15 6.69
C GLU A 61 -16.29 -4.95 6.05
N ALA A 62 -17.10 -5.19 5.01
CA ALA A 62 -17.92 -4.15 4.38
C ALA A 62 -19.05 -3.65 5.29
N ASP A 63 -19.72 -4.55 6.02
CA ASP A 63 -20.80 -4.18 6.95
C ASP A 63 -20.24 -3.50 8.22
N ALA A 64 -19.07 -3.92 8.72
CA ALA A 64 -18.36 -3.23 9.79
C ALA A 64 -17.90 -1.83 9.37
N GLN A 65 -17.43 -1.67 8.13
CA GLN A 65 -17.07 -0.36 7.58
C GLN A 65 -18.30 0.55 7.44
N ARG A 66 -19.44 0.04 6.96
CA ARG A 66 -20.70 0.80 6.89
C ARG A 66 -21.18 1.25 8.26
N LYS A 67 -21.12 0.37 9.27
CA LYS A 67 -21.50 0.72 10.65
C LYS A 67 -20.56 1.77 11.25
N ALA A 68 -19.25 1.66 11.00
CA ALA A 68 -18.27 2.66 11.42
C ALA A 68 -18.49 4.02 10.73
N ASP A 69 -18.85 4.01 9.45
CA ASP A 69 -19.15 5.23 8.69
C ASP A 69 -20.45 5.90 9.18
N ASP A 70 -21.48 5.12 9.53
CA ASP A 70 -22.74 5.65 10.04
C ASP A 70 -22.63 6.15 11.50
N ASP A 71 -21.86 5.48 12.36
CA ASP A 71 -21.51 5.99 13.69
C ASP A 71 -20.64 7.26 13.59
N ALA A 72 -19.73 7.32 12.61
CA ALA A 72 -18.95 8.52 12.34
C ALA A 72 -19.86 9.66 11.85
N LYS A 73 -20.84 9.41 10.97
CA LYS A 73 -21.83 10.42 10.55
C LYS A 73 -22.70 10.88 11.70
N LYS A 74 -23.15 9.98 12.57
CA LYS A 74 -23.94 10.31 13.76
C LYS A 74 -23.13 11.15 14.76
N LYS A 75 -21.85 10.82 14.96
CA LYS A 75 -20.90 11.61 15.75
C LYS A 75 -20.63 12.97 15.12
N ILE A 76 -20.46 13.05 13.80
CA ILE A 76 -20.29 14.31 13.06
C ILE A 76 -21.54 15.18 13.21
N ALA A 77 -22.75 14.63 13.06
CA ALA A 77 -24.00 15.37 13.22
C ALA A 77 -24.15 15.94 14.65
N LEU A 78 -23.77 15.17 15.67
CA LEU A 78 -23.75 15.64 17.07
C LEU A 78 -22.65 16.69 17.33
N THR A 79 -21.52 16.62 16.62
CA THR A 79 -20.41 17.59 16.75
C THR A 79 -20.67 18.87 15.93
N ASN A 80 -21.56 18.83 14.93
CA ASN A 80 -21.88 19.95 14.04
C ASN A 80 -22.78 21.02 14.69
N MET A 81 -23.26 20.82 15.93
CA MET A 81 -23.92 21.86 16.71
C MET A 81 -22.92 22.85 17.36
N GLY A 82 -21.61 22.61 17.27
CA GLY A 82 -20.56 23.47 17.81
C GLY A 82 -19.51 23.87 16.77
N SER A 83 -19.74 25.01 16.11
CA SER A 83 -18.70 25.93 15.57
C SER A 83 -17.41 25.33 14.94
N GLY A 84 -17.45 24.99 13.65
CA GLY A 84 -16.23 24.60 12.90
C GLY A 84 -16.33 24.58 11.37
N PHE A 85 -17.30 25.32 10.79
CA PHE A 85 -17.84 25.11 9.45
C PHE A 85 -16.85 25.26 8.26
N SER A 86 -15.73 25.97 8.38
CA SER A 86 -14.91 26.31 7.20
C SER A 86 -13.86 25.24 6.81
N SER A 87 -13.32 24.46 7.75
CA SER A 87 -12.22 23.53 7.45
C SER A 87 -12.66 22.12 7.02
N HIS A 88 -13.90 21.73 7.32
CA HIS A 88 -14.37 20.36 7.15
C HIS A 88 -14.86 20.06 5.74
N LEU A 89 -15.53 21.02 5.08
CA LEU A 89 -16.05 20.87 3.72
C LEU A 89 -14.92 20.63 2.70
N GLN A 90 -13.79 21.32 2.89
CA GLN A 90 -12.60 21.19 2.03
C GLN A 90 -11.89 19.82 2.18
N ARG A 91 -12.04 19.15 3.33
CA ARG A 91 -11.54 17.77 3.55
C ARG A 91 -12.45 16.70 2.94
N ILE A 92 -13.75 16.97 2.84
CA ILE A 92 -14.73 16.02 2.28
C ILE A 92 -14.62 16.01 0.74
N ASP A 93 -14.53 17.16 0.08
CA ASP A 93 -14.36 17.20 -1.37
C ASP A 93 -13.02 16.63 -1.83
N ALA A 94 -11.95 16.78 -1.03
CA ALA A 94 -10.66 16.16 -1.31
C ALA A 94 -10.68 14.60 -1.24
N LYS A 95 -11.68 14.01 -0.57
CA LYS A 95 -11.85 12.56 -0.43
C LYS A 95 -12.81 11.94 -1.45
N ARG A 96 -13.60 12.75 -2.17
CA ARG A 96 -14.68 12.27 -3.04
C ARG A 96 -14.22 11.91 -4.47
N GLY A 97 -13.02 12.33 -4.85
CA GLY A 97 -12.30 11.74 -5.98
C GLY A 97 -11.42 10.61 -5.47
N LYS A 98 -11.57 9.40 -6.01
CA LYS A 98 -10.69 8.25 -5.77
C LYS A 98 -9.30 8.55 -6.36
N LYS A 99 -8.59 9.53 -5.80
CA LYS A 99 -7.21 9.87 -6.18
C LYS A 99 -6.41 8.61 -5.90
N GLN A 100 -5.86 8.02 -6.95
CA GLN A 100 -4.97 6.88 -6.85
C GLN A 100 -3.94 7.18 -5.77
N THR A 101 -3.93 6.34 -4.73
CA THR A 101 -3.09 6.59 -3.56
C THR A 101 -1.63 6.68 -4.03
N GLU A 102 -0.81 7.50 -3.37
CA GLU A 102 0.62 7.60 -3.71
C GLU A 102 1.31 6.21 -3.69
N ARG A 103 0.78 5.30 -2.85
CA ARG A 103 1.16 3.88 -2.82
C ARG A 103 0.85 3.14 -4.13
N GLU A 104 -0.34 3.33 -4.69
CA GLU A 104 -0.73 2.73 -5.96
C GLU A 104 0.03 3.32 -7.14
N LYS A 105 0.31 4.63 -7.14
CA LYS A 105 1.16 5.26 -8.17
C LYS A 105 2.57 4.70 -8.15
N LYS A 106 3.18 4.59 -6.96
CA LYS A 106 4.51 3.96 -6.81
C LYS A 106 4.49 2.52 -7.31
N LYS A 107 3.46 1.74 -6.96
CA LYS A 107 3.34 0.35 -7.42
C LYS A 107 3.22 0.25 -8.94
N LYS A 108 2.42 1.14 -9.56
CA LYS A 108 2.27 1.22 -11.02
C LYS A 108 3.60 1.56 -11.70
N VAL A 109 4.28 2.62 -11.27
CA VAL A 109 5.57 3.05 -11.83
C VAL A 109 6.66 1.98 -11.66
N LEU A 110 6.69 1.27 -10.53
CA LEU A 110 7.63 0.16 -10.34
C LEU A 110 7.32 -1.01 -11.26
N ALA A 111 6.04 -1.36 -11.43
CA ALA A 111 5.64 -2.42 -12.37
C ALA A 111 6.00 -2.08 -13.83
N GLU A 112 5.89 -0.81 -14.22
CA GLU A 112 6.30 -0.33 -15.56
C GLU A 112 7.83 -0.39 -15.75
N ARG A 113 8.60 -0.17 -14.69
CA ARG A 113 10.08 -0.20 -14.74
C ARG A 113 10.66 -1.62 -14.68
N ILE A 114 9.98 -2.54 -14.01
CA ILE A 114 10.43 -3.92 -13.86
C ILE A 114 10.11 -4.67 -15.15
N LYS A 115 11.13 -4.95 -15.95
CA LYS A 115 11.00 -5.81 -17.14
C LYS A 115 11.02 -7.27 -16.70
N PRO A 116 10.03 -8.10 -17.10
CA PRO A 116 10.07 -9.53 -16.84
C PRO A 116 11.25 -10.15 -17.59
N LEU A 117 12.05 -10.93 -16.88
CA LEU A 117 13.19 -11.66 -17.44
C LEU A 117 12.73 -13.05 -17.86
N SER A 118 12.82 -13.37 -19.15
CA SER A 118 12.77 -14.75 -19.62
C SER A 118 14.20 -15.30 -19.55
N ILE A 119 14.42 -16.43 -18.88
CA ILE A 119 15.75 -17.03 -18.69
C ILE A 119 15.84 -18.37 -19.45
N ASP A 120 14.71 -19.02 -19.71
CA ASP A 120 14.64 -20.40 -20.21
C ASP A 120 15.00 -20.55 -21.70
N SER A 121 15.11 -19.45 -22.44
CA SER A 121 15.32 -19.45 -23.90
C SER A 121 16.70 -18.93 -24.32
N LEU A 122 17.61 -18.64 -23.38
CA LEU A 122 18.91 -18.00 -23.68
C LEU A 122 20.08 -18.98 -23.63
N THR A 123 21.06 -18.74 -24.51
CA THR A 123 22.35 -19.46 -24.57
C THR A 123 23.34 -18.88 -23.53
N ASP A 124 24.37 -19.64 -23.11
CA ASP A 124 25.36 -19.21 -22.08
C ASP A 124 25.96 -17.82 -22.36
N ASP A 125 26.39 -17.57 -23.60
CA ASP A 125 26.97 -16.28 -23.98
C ASP A 125 25.97 -15.12 -23.84
N GLN A 126 24.70 -15.35 -24.19
CA GLN A 126 23.64 -14.36 -24.07
C GLN A 126 23.26 -14.10 -22.60
N LEU A 127 23.37 -15.12 -21.74
CA LEU A 127 23.19 -14.97 -20.29
C LEU A 127 24.28 -14.11 -19.68
N ARG A 128 25.54 -14.26 -20.13
CA ARG A 128 26.67 -13.42 -19.68
C ARG A 128 26.49 -11.96 -20.06
N GLU A 129 26.02 -11.70 -21.28
CA GLU A 129 25.75 -10.35 -21.75
C GLU A 129 24.58 -9.71 -20.98
N LYS A 130 23.48 -10.45 -20.77
CA LYS A 130 22.34 -10.00 -19.96
C LYS A 130 22.71 -9.74 -18.49
N ALA A 131 23.59 -10.54 -17.91
CA ALA A 131 24.10 -10.31 -16.56
C ALA A 131 24.89 -8.99 -16.47
N LYS A 132 25.71 -8.67 -17.49
CA LYS A 132 26.42 -7.37 -17.56
C LYS A 132 25.45 -6.20 -17.70
N GLU A 133 24.47 -6.30 -18.61
CA GLU A 133 23.44 -5.26 -18.78
C GLU A 133 22.67 -4.98 -17.48
N LEU A 134 22.29 -6.03 -16.74
CA LEU A 134 21.60 -5.88 -15.46
C LEU A 134 22.50 -5.24 -14.39
N TRP A 135 23.79 -5.57 -14.40
CA TRP A 135 24.77 -4.98 -13.50
C TRP A 135 25.00 -3.50 -13.79
N ASP A 136 25.15 -3.12 -15.06
CA ASP A 136 25.25 -1.72 -15.48
C ASP A 136 23.97 -0.94 -15.11
N TRP A 137 22.80 -1.55 -15.32
CA TRP A 137 21.52 -0.97 -14.94
C TRP A 137 21.41 -0.73 -13.43
N LEU A 138 21.83 -1.71 -12.62
CA LEU A 138 21.85 -1.58 -11.17
C LEU A 138 22.78 -0.45 -10.72
N THR A 139 23.99 -0.40 -11.29
CA THR A 139 24.99 0.63 -10.99
C THR A 139 24.47 2.04 -11.33
N ASN A 140 23.81 2.18 -12.48
CA ASN A 140 23.17 3.45 -12.86
C ASN A 140 22.04 3.86 -11.90
N LEU A 141 21.18 2.92 -11.47
CA LEU A 141 20.15 3.20 -10.46
C LEU A 141 20.75 3.62 -9.12
N GLU A 142 21.89 3.04 -8.74
CA GLU A 142 22.61 3.42 -7.52
C GLU A 142 23.17 4.84 -7.60
N ALA A 143 23.75 5.23 -8.73
CA ALA A 143 24.22 6.59 -8.96
C ALA A 143 23.06 7.61 -8.84
N ILE A 144 21.93 7.35 -9.49
CA ILE A 144 20.73 8.21 -9.41
C ILE A 144 20.21 8.32 -7.97
N LYS A 145 20.18 7.21 -7.23
CA LYS A 145 19.81 7.18 -5.81
C LYS A 145 20.74 8.05 -4.98
N TYR A 146 22.05 8.00 -5.24
CA TYR A 146 23.05 8.79 -4.54
C TYR A 146 22.82 10.30 -4.77
N ASP A 147 22.67 10.72 -6.03
CA ASP A 147 22.44 12.13 -6.38
C ASP A 147 21.18 12.68 -5.72
N HIS A 148 20.08 11.91 -5.74
CA HIS A 148 18.85 12.29 -5.04
C HIS A 148 19.04 12.38 -3.52
N CYS A 149 19.81 11.49 -2.92
CA CYS A 149 20.12 11.54 -1.49
C CYS A 149 20.92 12.81 -1.14
N GLU A 150 21.93 13.16 -1.93
CA GLU A 150 22.74 14.37 -1.73
C GLU A 150 21.92 15.65 -1.95
N MET A 151 21.10 15.70 -3.01
CA MET A 151 20.17 16.80 -3.23
C MET A 151 19.22 16.99 -2.05
N LEU A 152 18.66 15.90 -1.52
CA LEU A 152 17.76 15.95 -0.37
C LEU A 152 18.48 16.42 0.91
N LYS A 153 19.75 16.05 1.11
CA LYS A 153 20.57 16.60 2.22
C LYS A 153 20.71 18.12 2.10
N ARG A 154 21.03 18.63 0.90
CA ARG A 154 21.15 20.07 0.64
C ARG A 154 19.83 20.81 0.88
N GLN A 155 18.74 20.30 0.32
CA GLN A 155 17.40 20.87 0.53
C GLN A 155 16.99 20.91 2.00
N ARG A 156 17.28 19.86 2.77
CA ARG A 156 17.01 19.86 4.23
C ARG A 156 17.78 20.96 4.95
N TYR A 157 19.04 21.17 4.57
CA TYR A 157 19.86 22.24 5.14
C TYR A 157 19.30 23.63 4.77
N GLU A 158 18.93 23.85 3.51
CA GLU A 158 18.31 25.09 3.04
C GLU A 158 17.01 25.39 3.78
N VAL A 159 16.11 24.40 3.91
CA VAL A 159 14.85 24.55 4.66
C VAL A 159 15.12 24.91 6.12
N LYS A 160 16.09 24.25 6.77
CA LYS A 160 16.48 24.55 8.16
C LYS A 160 17.03 25.99 8.29
N ASN A 161 17.83 26.42 7.33
CA ASN A 161 18.37 27.77 7.30
C ASN A 161 17.27 28.82 7.11
N VAL A 162 16.37 28.62 6.15
CA VAL A 162 15.22 29.50 5.91
C VAL A 162 14.35 29.58 7.17
N GLN A 163 14.06 28.44 7.81
CA GLN A 163 13.27 28.41 9.03
C GLN A 163 13.95 29.19 10.17
N THR A 164 15.28 29.10 10.29
CA THR A 164 16.05 29.86 11.29
C THR A 164 16.00 31.38 10.99
N ARG A 165 16.13 31.77 9.72
CA ARG A 165 16.02 33.20 9.31
C ARG A 165 14.63 33.76 9.59
N VAL A 166 13.57 33.01 9.28
CA VAL A 166 12.18 33.40 9.58
C VAL A 166 11.98 33.57 11.08
N LYS A 167 12.46 32.62 11.90
CA LYS A 167 12.41 32.73 13.36
C LYS A 167 13.15 33.96 13.89
N LEU A 168 14.31 34.29 13.34
CA LEU A 168 15.08 35.47 13.75
C LEU A 168 14.34 36.77 13.40
N LYS A 169 13.80 36.88 12.19
CA LYS A 169 12.98 38.04 11.79
C LYS A 169 11.77 38.20 12.71
N ASN A 170 11.06 37.12 13.03
CA ASN A 170 9.92 37.16 13.94
C ASN A 170 10.31 37.57 15.37
N LYS A 171 11.45 37.12 15.88
CA LYS A 171 11.98 37.56 17.19
C LYS A 171 12.34 39.04 17.20
N ASN A 172 12.97 39.54 16.14
CA ASN A 172 13.31 40.96 16.03
C ASN A 172 12.04 41.82 16.01
N VAL A 173 11.04 41.43 15.21
CA VAL A 173 9.72 42.11 15.19
C VAL A 173 9.08 42.11 16.57
N PHE A 174 9.10 40.98 17.29
CA PHE A 174 8.57 40.91 18.66
C PHE A 174 9.32 41.83 19.62
N CYS A 175 10.65 41.91 19.51
CA CYS A 175 11.47 42.82 20.32
C CYS A 175 11.15 44.29 20.04
N TYR A 176 11.01 44.68 18.77
CA TYR A 176 10.61 46.05 18.39
C TYR A 176 9.22 46.41 18.93
N ILE A 177 8.24 45.51 18.82
CA ILE A 177 6.90 45.73 19.38
C ILE A 177 6.97 45.87 20.90
N HIS A 178 7.73 45.01 21.59
CA HIS A 178 7.86 45.07 23.03
C HIS A 178 8.54 46.37 23.51
N ILE A 179 9.61 46.81 22.85
CA ILE A 179 10.28 48.08 23.13
C ILE A 179 9.31 49.26 22.90
N PHE A 180 8.54 49.24 21.81
CA PHE A 180 7.57 50.28 21.51
C PHE A 180 6.46 50.36 22.57
N VAL A 181 5.92 49.22 23.00
CA VAL A 181 4.90 49.16 24.07
C VAL A 181 5.46 49.70 25.40
N ILE A 182 6.69 49.34 25.76
CA ILE A 182 7.34 49.87 26.97
C ILE A 182 7.52 51.39 26.88
N ALA A 183 8.02 51.89 25.74
CA ALA A 183 8.19 53.33 25.53
C ALA A 183 6.86 54.09 25.66
N MET A 184 5.78 53.57 25.07
CA MET A 184 4.45 54.15 25.17
C MET A 184 3.92 54.16 26.61
N GLN A 185 4.16 53.09 27.37
CA GLN A 185 3.77 53.00 28.78
C GLN A 185 4.50 54.05 29.64
N VAL A 186 5.80 54.29 29.39
CA VAL A 186 6.58 55.31 30.09
C VAL A 186 6.09 56.72 29.75
N GLU A 187 5.76 57.00 28.49
CA GLU A 187 5.22 58.29 28.05
C GLU A 187 3.87 58.60 28.73
N ILE A 188 2.99 57.61 28.81
CA ILE A 188 1.71 57.72 29.51
C ILE A 188 1.92 57.99 31.00
N LEU A 189 2.85 57.29 31.65
CA LEU A 189 3.16 57.50 33.07
C LEU A 189 3.71 58.91 33.34
N LYS A 190 4.57 59.43 32.46
CA LYS A 190 5.04 60.83 32.53
C LYS A 190 3.86 61.79 32.43
N HIS A 191 2.97 61.62 31.45
CA HIS A 191 1.79 62.47 31.29
C HIS A 191 0.88 62.45 32.53
N ILE A 192 0.66 61.27 33.14
CA ILE A 192 -0.13 61.15 34.38
C ILE A 192 0.55 61.88 35.54
N GLN A 193 1.88 61.76 35.67
CA GLN A 193 2.63 62.50 36.70
C GLN A 193 2.55 64.01 36.51
N TYR A 194 2.74 64.50 35.28
CA TYR A 194 2.59 65.93 34.95
C TYR A 194 1.19 66.43 35.28
N PHE A 195 0.15 65.69 34.90
CA PHE A 195 -1.24 66.06 35.22
C PHE A 195 -1.51 66.08 36.72
N SER A 196 -0.91 65.15 37.48
CA SER A 196 -1.03 65.10 38.94
C SER A 196 -0.32 66.27 39.63
N LEU A 197 0.86 66.65 39.13
CA LEU A 197 1.62 67.83 39.59
C LEU A 197 0.87 69.13 39.29
N ASP A 198 0.28 69.25 38.11
CA ASP A 198 -0.49 70.42 37.69
C ASP A 198 -1.78 70.57 38.52
N LEU A 199 -2.46 69.45 38.81
CA LEU A 199 -3.60 69.43 39.75
C LEU A 199 -3.21 69.80 41.18
N PHE A 200 -2.01 69.42 41.64
CA PHE A 200 -1.51 69.77 42.96
C PHE A 200 -1.20 71.28 43.05
N TYR A 201 -0.57 71.85 42.01
CA TYR A 201 -0.23 73.27 41.98
C TYR A 201 -1.47 74.18 41.90
N LYS A 202 -2.55 73.72 41.29
CA LYS A 202 -3.81 74.47 41.16
C LYS A 202 -4.71 74.44 42.41
N ARG A 203 -4.33 73.65 43.43
CA ARG A 203 -5.10 73.45 44.67
C ARG A 203 -4.50 74.19 45.89
N GLN A 204 -3.36 74.85 45.72
CA GLN A 204 -2.76 75.83 46.65
C GLN A 204 -3.21 77.24 46.26
#